data_AF-A0A2G9PBM2-F1
#
_entry.id   AF-A0A2G9PBM2-F1
#
_cell.length_a   1.000
_cell.length_b   1.000
_cell.length_c   1.000
_cell.angle_alpha   90.00
_cell.angle_beta   90.00
_cell.angle_gamma   90.00
#
_symmetry.space_group_name_H-M   'P 1'
#
loop_
_entity.id
_entity.type
_entity.pdbx_description
1 polymer ?
#
loop_
_entity_poly.entity_id
_entity_poly.type
_entity_poly.pdbx_seq_one_letter_code
_entity_poly.pdbx_strand_id
1 'polypeptide(L)'
;MGCPGRLSEKELPPDRTYQIKIGLPPTSYFLKAAAGVEKGASRTGHEVAGMLTLKQLYEIALVKSKDESFILRDMPLMEVVKCLHGSARSLGIKVVRDLCPEEYGNFLEERRAVLQAAAEARLAEAAATKKK
;
A
#
# COMPACT_ATOMS: atom_id res chain seq x y z
N MET A 1 -8.69 31.81 6.11
CA MET A 1 -9.25 30.48 5.80
C MET A 1 -8.10 29.49 5.81
N GLY A 2 -7.76 28.97 6.99
CA GLY A 2 -6.62 28.06 7.17
C GLY A 2 -7.07 26.61 7.04
N CYS A 3 -6.48 25.87 6.13
CA CYS A 3 -6.73 24.44 5.95
C CYS A 3 -6.23 23.66 7.19
N PRO A 4 -7.09 22.96 7.94
CA PRO A 4 -6.67 22.17 9.09
C PRO A 4 -6.27 20.77 8.60
N GLY A 5 -4.96 20.59 8.37
CA GLY A 5 -4.47 19.33 7.81
C GLY A 5 -2.97 19.13 8.02
N ARG A 6 -2.56 18.93 9.27
CA ARG A 6 -1.27 18.30 9.57
C ARG A 6 -1.32 17.61 10.94
N LEU A 7 -1.20 16.29 10.96
CA LEU A 7 -1.08 15.53 12.20
C LEU A 7 0.32 15.73 12.80
N SER A 8 0.32 15.87 14.14
CA SER A 8 1.43 15.71 15.09
C SER A 8 2.53 16.78 15.12
N GLU A 9 2.16 18.05 15.29
CA GLU A 9 3.03 18.98 16.02
C GLU A 9 2.58 18.91 17.49
N LYS A 10 3.00 17.86 18.21
CA LYS A 10 2.86 17.87 19.68
C LYS A 10 3.91 18.83 20.20
N GLU A 11 3.46 20.02 20.60
CA GLU A 11 4.27 20.96 21.35
C GLU A 11 4.91 20.22 22.52
N LEU A 12 6.23 20.31 22.58
CA LEU A 12 7.08 19.61 23.52
C LEU A 12 6.84 20.20 24.91
N PRO A 13 6.32 19.43 25.89
CA PRO A 13 6.19 19.92 27.25
C PRO A 13 7.59 20.31 27.79
N PRO A 14 7.71 21.36 28.61
CA PRO A 14 9.00 21.80 29.17
C PRO A 14 9.70 20.68 29.96
N ASP A 15 8.94 19.72 30.49
CA ASP A 15 9.41 18.57 31.27
C ASP A 15 10.07 17.44 30.45
N ARG A 16 10.32 17.64 29.15
CA ARG A 16 10.99 16.67 28.25
C ARG A 16 10.42 15.24 28.31
N THR A 17 9.16 15.10 28.71
CA THR A 17 8.50 13.82 28.90
C THR A 17 7.70 13.50 27.64
N TYR A 18 7.95 12.33 27.05
CA TYR A 18 7.31 11.92 25.80
C TYR A 18 6.36 10.75 26.03
N GLN A 19 5.13 10.88 25.56
CA GLN A 19 4.19 9.75 25.43
C GLN A 19 4.12 9.32 23.97
N ILE A 20 4.68 8.15 23.69
CA ILE A 20 4.66 7.52 22.37
C ILE A 20 3.47 6.57 22.33
N LYS A 21 2.55 6.79 21.38
CA LYS A 21 1.49 5.83 21.05
C LYS A 21 1.91 5.07 19.80
N ILE A 22 1.75 3.74 19.83
CA ILE A 22 2.01 2.88 18.68
C ILE A 22 0.67 2.55 18.04
N GLY A 23 0.50 2.95 16.78
CA GLY A 23 -0.70 2.65 15.99
C GLY A 23 -0.60 1.34 15.21
N LEU A 24 -1.65 1.01 14.46
CA LEU A 24 -1.61 -0.12 13.52
C LEU A 24 -0.63 0.18 12.37
N PRO A 25 -0.08 -0.86 11.72
CA PRO A 25 0.80 -0.67 10.59
C PRO A 25 0.08 0.09 9.44
N PRO A 26 0.86 0.73 8.55
CA PRO A 26 0.29 1.52 7.48
C PRO A 26 -0.53 0.65 6.52
N THR A 27 -1.52 1.26 5.89
CA THR A 27 -2.38 0.61 4.87
C THR A 27 -1.58 -0.10 3.78
N SER A 28 -0.45 0.48 3.38
CA SER A 28 0.43 -0.10 2.37
C SER A 28 0.99 -1.47 2.76
N TYR A 29 1.21 -1.71 4.06
CA TYR A 29 1.68 -3.00 4.56
C TYR A 29 0.60 -4.08 4.38
N PHE A 30 -0.63 -3.82 4.80
CA PHE A 30 -1.74 -4.76 4.66
C PHE A 30 -2.05 -5.09 3.20
N LEU A 31 -2.07 -4.09 2.32
CA LEU A 31 -2.35 -4.30 0.90
C LEU A 31 -1.24 -5.12 0.22
N LYS A 32 0.01 -4.87 0.57
CA LYS A 32 1.16 -5.64 0.07
C LYS A 32 1.14 -7.08 0.55
N ALA A 33 0.87 -7.29 1.84
CA ALA A 33 0.78 -8.61 2.44
C ALA A 33 -0.35 -9.44 1.81
N ALA A 34 -1.53 -8.84 1.64
CA ALA A 34 -2.67 -9.51 1.01
C ALA A 34 -2.43 -9.81 -0.48
N ALA A 35 -1.67 -8.97 -1.19
CA ALA A 35 -1.33 -9.19 -2.59
C ALA A 35 -0.10 -10.09 -2.79
N GLY A 36 0.63 -10.43 -1.71
CA GLY A 36 1.87 -11.21 -1.77
C GLY A 36 3.02 -10.48 -2.45
N VAL A 37 3.09 -9.14 -2.35
CA VAL A 37 4.09 -8.33 -3.07
C VAL A 37 4.95 -7.52 -2.12
N GLU A 38 6.28 -7.57 -2.30
CA GLU A 38 7.21 -6.79 -1.47
C GLU A 38 7.29 -5.32 -1.94
N LYS A 39 7.37 -5.14 -3.26
CA LYS A 39 7.45 -3.84 -3.93
C LYS A 39 6.16 -3.56 -4.72
N GLY A 40 5.66 -2.34 -4.56
CA GLY A 40 4.56 -1.83 -5.39
C GLY A 40 5.02 -1.55 -6.83
N ALA A 41 4.10 -1.12 -7.69
CA ALA A 41 4.42 -0.79 -9.07
C ALA A 41 5.42 0.37 -9.15
N SER A 42 6.42 0.27 -10.04
CA SER A 42 7.33 1.39 -10.29
C SER A 42 6.67 2.46 -11.17
N ARG A 43 5.77 2.04 -12.07
CA ARG A 43 4.93 2.93 -12.89
C ARG A 43 3.45 2.59 -12.69
N THR A 44 2.85 3.21 -11.68
CA THR A 44 1.42 3.04 -11.36
C THR A 44 0.55 3.34 -12.57
N GLY A 45 -0.33 2.40 -12.95
CA GLY A 45 -1.25 2.52 -14.08
C GLY A 45 -0.76 1.87 -15.39
N HIS A 46 0.56 1.73 -15.57
CA HIS A 46 1.14 0.95 -16.66
C HIS A 46 1.43 -0.48 -16.23
N GLU A 47 1.86 -0.66 -14.99
CA GLU A 47 2.20 -1.96 -14.41
C GLU A 47 1.20 -2.30 -13.30
N VAL A 48 0.70 -3.53 -13.33
CA VAL A 48 -0.07 -4.10 -12.23
C VAL A 48 0.89 -4.88 -11.36
N ALA A 49 1.06 -4.43 -10.12
CA ALA A 49 1.90 -5.11 -9.14
C ALA A 49 1.16 -6.31 -8.53
N GLY A 50 -0.13 -6.24 -8.30
CA GLY A 50 -0.84 -7.38 -7.69
C GLY A 50 -2.31 -7.35 -7.97
N MET A 51 -2.97 -8.45 -7.65
CA MET A 51 -4.43 -8.54 -7.66
C MET A 51 -4.93 -8.80 -6.25
N LEU A 52 -6.05 -8.18 -5.91
CA LEU A 52 -6.75 -8.38 -4.64
C LEU A 52 -8.23 -8.58 -4.90
N THR A 53 -8.87 -9.37 -4.05
CA THR A 53 -10.33 -9.52 -4.06
C THR A 53 -11.00 -8.50 -3.15
N LEU A 54 -12.28 -8.22 -3.42
CA LEU A 54 -13.10 -7.38 -2.54
C LEU A 54 -13.24 -7.96 -1.12
N LYS A 55 -13.22 -9.29 -0.98
CA LYS A 55 -13.29 -9.98 0.31
C LYS A 55 -12.07 -9.65 1.19
N GLN A 56 -10.87 -9.79 0.63
CA GLN A 56 -9.62 -9.43 1.31
C GLN A 56 -9.60 -7.94 1.69
N LEU A 57 -10.09 -7.06 0.82
CA LEU A 57 -10.16 -5.63 1.10
C LEU A 57 -11.08 -5.33 2.30
N TYR A 58 -12.19 -6.06 2.41
CA TYR A 58 -13.13 -5.92 3.53
C TYR A 58 -12.54 -6.41 4.85
N GLU A 59 -11.82 -7.53 4.84
CA GLU A 59 -11.10 -8.04 6.02
C GLU A 59 -10.06 -7.02 6.52
N ILE A 60 -9.29 -6.43 5.61
CA ILE A 60 -8.34 -5.36 5.95
C ILE A 60 -9.08 -4.14 6.53
N ALA A 61 -10.24 -3.79 5.98
CA ALA A 61 -11.04 -2.68 6.47
C ALA A 61 -11.52 -2.89 7.91
N LEU A 62 -11.94 -4.12 8.25
CA LEU A 62 -12.38 -4.47 9.62
C LEU A 62 -11.25 -4.39 10.65
N VAL A 63 -10.02 -4.71 10.24
CA VAL A 63 -8.85 -4.58 11.12
C VAL A 63 -8.44 -3.12 11.25
N LYS A 64 -8.38 -2.39 10.13
CA LYS A 64 -7.90 -1.01 10.07
C LYS A 64 -8.90 -0.01 10.67
N SER A 65 -10.21 -0.30 10.66
CA SER A 65 -11.25 0.57 11.22
C SER A 65 -11.09 0.78 12.74
N LYS A 66 -10.39 -0.12 13.44
CA LYS A 66 -10.08 -0.03 14.87
C LYS A 66 -8.92 0.92 15.19
N ASP A 67 -8.29 1.51 14.18
CA ASP A 67 -7.20 2.47 14.36
C ASP A 67 -7.73 3.84 14.82
N GLU A 68 -6.98 4.51 15.70
CA GLU A 68 -7.31 5.85 16.22
C GLU A 68 -7.59 6.84 15.08
N SER A 69 -6.89 6.72 13.94
CA SER A 69 -7.09 7.59 12.76
C SER A 69 -8.48 7.50 12.14
N PHE A 70 -9.11 6.32 12.19
CA PHE A 70 -10.44 6.09 11.62
C PHE A 70 -11.54 6.31 12.65
N ILE A 71 -11.30 5.94 13.91
CA ILE A 71 -12.21 6.20 15.02
C ILE A 71 -12.45 7.71 15.20
N LEU A 72 -11.38 8.52 15.16
CA LEU A 72 -11.48 9.98 15.29
C LEU A 72 -12.30 10.65 14.18
N ARG A 73 -12.45 9.99 13.03
CA ARG A 73 -13.19 10.51 11.87
C ARG A 73 -14.63 9.98 11.79
N ASP A 74 -15.04 9.13 12.72
CA ASP A 74 -16.36 8.47 12.75
C ASP A 74 -16.78 7.91 11.38
N MET A 75 -15.82 7.30 10.68
CA MET A 75 -15.97 6.98 9.27
C MET A 75 -16.70 5.64 9.11
N PRO A 76 -17.81 5.56 8.34
CA PRO A 76 -18.50 4.30 8.13
C PRO A 76 -17.61 3.32 7.35
N LEU A 77 -17.80 2.02 7.59
CA LEU A 77 -16.95 0.96 7.00
C LEU A 77 -16.88 1.03 5.47
N MET A 78 -17.95 1.46 4.81
CA MET A 78 -17.99 1.64 3.36
C MET A 78 -16.97 2.68 2.87
N GLU A 79 -16.79 3.78 3.61
CA GLU A 79 -15.81 4.81 3.26
C GLU A 79 -14.38 4.34 3.52
N VAL A 80 -14.16 3.58 4.61
CA VAL A 80 -12.86 2.94 4.87
C VAL A 80 -12.46 2.06 3.68
N VAL A 81 -13.38 1.24 3.18
CA VAL A 81 -13.14 0.38 1.99
C VAL A 81 -12.85 1.23 0.75
N LYS A 82 -13.54 2.34 0.52
CA LYS A 82 -13.25 3.27 -0.59
C LYS A 82 -11.84 3.87 -0.48
N CYS A 83 -11.43 4.28 0.72
CA CYS A 83 -10.08 4.80 0.97
C CYS A 83 -9.01 3.73 0.72
N LEU A 84 -9.24 2.50 1.16
CA LEU A 84 -8.34 1.38 0.92
C LEU A 84 -8.28 1.02 -0.58
N HIS A 85 -9.40 1.10 -1.29
CA HIS A 85 -9.46 0.90 -2.74
C HIS A 85 -8.62 1.95 -3.49
N GLY A 86 -8.74 3.23 -3.12
CA GLY A 86 -7.88 4.29 -3.67
C GLY A 86 -6.39 4.03 -3.40
N SER A 87 -6.06 3.60 -2.17
CA SER A 87 -4.70 3.26 -1.78
C SER A 87 -4.13 2.07 -2.58
N ALA A 88 -4.96 1.05 -2.84
CA ALA A 88 -4.58 -0.09 -3.68
C ALA A 88 -4.27 0.34 -5.11
N ARG A 89 -5.09 1.23 -5.69
CA ARG A 89 -4.86 1.79 -7.03
C ARG A 89 -3.52 2.55 -7.10
N SER A 90 -3.19 3.35 -6.10
CA SER A 90 -1.91 4.08 -6.04
C SER A 90 -0.68 3.16 -5.96
N LEU A 91 -0.82 1.99 -5.34
CA LEU A 91 0.23 0.96 -5.27
C LEU A 91 0.34 0.11 -6.55
N GLY A 92 -0.57 0.29 -7.49
CA GLY A 92 -0.67 -0.52 -8.71
C GLY A 92 -1.31 -1.90 -8.47
N ILE A 93 -2.15 -2.02 -7.44
CA ILE A 93 -2.88 -3.25 -7.14
C ILE A 93 -4.28 -3.17 -7.76
N LYS A 94 -4.64 -4.15 -8.58
CA LYS A 94 -5.95 -4.25 -9.22
C LYS A 94 -6.92 -5.00 -8.32
N VAL A 95 -8.05 -4.38 -8.00
CA VAL A 95 -9.11 -5.01 -7.22
C VAL A 95 -10.09 -5.69 -8.16
N VAL A 96 -10.29 -7.00 -8.00
CA VAL A 96 -11.15 -7.84 -8.83
C VAL A 96 -12.26 -8.43 -7.96
N ARG A 97 -13.41 -8.76 -8.55
CA ARG A 97 -14.53 -9.40 -7.83
C ARG A 97 -14.24 -10.87 -7.57
N ASP A 98 -13.85 -11.58 -8.62
CA ASP A 98 -13.58 -13.02 -8.61
C ASP A 98 -12.20 -13.28 -9.22
N LEU A 99 -11.38 -14.10 -8.56
CA LEU A 99 -10.07 -14.50 -9.06
C LEU A 99 -10.16 -15.93 -9.58
N CYS A 100 -9.90 -16.13 -10.87
CA CYS A 100 -9.68 -17.46 -11.42
C CYS A 100 -8.21 -17.89 -11.20
N PRO A 101 -7.93 -19.12 -10.72
CA PRO A 101 -6.57 -19.57 -10.48
C PRO A 101 -5.66 -19.55 -11.71
N GLU A 102 -6.19 -19.89 -12.88
CA GLU A 102 -5.43 -19.96 -14.15
C GLU A 102 -4.97 -18.56 -14.58
N GLU A 103 -5.87 -17.58 -14.56
CA GLU A 103 -5.57 -16.19 -14.91
C GLU A 103 -4.52 -15.58 -13.96
N TYR A 104 -4.61 -15.92 -12.66
CA TYR A 104 -3.65 -15.46 -11.68
C TYR A 104 -2.26 -16.09 -11.90
N GLY A 105 -2.21 -17.37 -12.30
CA GLY A 105 -0.98 -18.06 -12.68
C GLY A 105 -0.25 -17.36 -13.82
N ASN A 106 -0.97 -17.08 -14.91
CA ASN A 106 -0.41 -16.38 -16.08
C ASN A 106 0.13 -14.99 -15.69
N PHE A 107 -0.62 -14.25 -14.86
CA PHE A 107 -0.19 -12.94 -14.37
C PHE A 107 1.12 -13.01 -13.57
N LEU A 108 1.33 -14.05 -12.76
CA LEU A 108 2.55 -14.23 -11.99
C LEU A 108 3.76 -14.51 -12.89
N GLU A 109 3.58 -15.28 -13.96
CA GLU A 109 4.64 -15.56 -14.94
C GLU A 109 5.04 -14.31 -15.71
N GLU A 110 4.06 -13.59 -16.26
CA GLU A 110 4.28 -12.31 -16.96
C GLU A 110 5.04 -11.32 -16.07
N ARG A 111 4.60 -11.19 -14.82
CA ARG A 111 5.23 -10.28 -13.87
C ARG A 111 6.64 -10.73 -13.49
N ARG A 112 6.90 -12.03 -13.36
CA ARG A 112 8.24 -12.55 -13.08
C ARG A 112 9.22 -12.18 -14.19
N ALA A 113 8.81 -12.33 -15.45
CA ALA A 113 9.62 -11.94 -16.60
C ALA A 113 9.93 -10.42 -16.60
N VAL A 114 8.91 -9.59 -16.34
CA VAL A 114 9.10 -8.12 -16.25
C VAL A 114 10.04 -7.73 -15.11
N LEU A 115 9.90 -8.36 -13.94
CA LEU A 115 10.76 -8.08 -12.79
C LEU A 115 12.21 -8.52 -13.02
N GLN A 116 12.43 -9.64 -13.70
CA GLN A 116 13.76 -10.10 -14.09
C GLN A 116 14.42 -9.11 -15.05
N ALA A 117 13.72 -8.71 -16.11
CA ALA A 117 14.21 -7.70 -17.05
C ALA A 117 14.50 -6.35 -16.37
N ALA A 118 13.63 -5.91 -15.45
CA ALA A 118 13.82 -4.68 -14.70
C ALA A 118 14.99 -4.76 -13.70
N ALA A 119 15.25 -5.93 -13.11
CA ALA A 119 16.38 -6.15 -12.22
C ALA A 119 17.70 -6.13 -13.00
N GLU A 120 17.76 -6.83 -14.14
CA GLU A 120 18.92 -6.83 -15.05
C GLU A 120 19.23 -5.41 -15.56
N ALA A 121 18.21 -4.65 -15.98
CA ALA A 121 18.37 -3.27 -16.40
C ALA A 121 18.92 -2.37 -15.27
N ARG A 122 18.39 -2.50 -14.05
CA ARG A 122 18.93 -1.76 -12.88
C ARG A 122 20.36 -2.15 -12.55
N LEU A 123 20.72 -3.43 -12.66
CA LEU A 123 22.09 -3.89 -12.44
C LEU A 123 23.04 -3.31 -13.50
N ALA A 124 22.61 -3.23 -14.76
CA ALA A 124 23.38 -2.61 -15.84
C ALA A 124 23.56 -1.09 -15.63
N GLU A 125 22.50 -0.37 -15.22
CA GLU A 125 22.57 1.06 -14.89
C GLU A 125 23.46 1.34 -13.66
N ALA A 126 23.38 0.48 -12.64
CA ALA A 126 24.21 0.57 -11.44
C ALA A 126 25.70 0.26 -11.73
N ALA A 127 25.98 -0.62 -12.70
CA ALA A 127 27.34 -0.88 -13.17
C ALA A 127 27.91 0.29 -14.00
N ALA A 128 27.07 0.98 -14.77
CA ALA A 128 27.48 2.15 -15.57
C ALA A 128 27.81 3.38 -14.72
N THR A 129 27.10 3.59 -13.62
CA THR A 129 27.32 4.74 -12.70
C THR A 129 28.56 4.57 -11.80
N LYS A 130 29.01 3.34 -11.54
CA LYS A 130 30.27 3.07 -10.78
C LYS A 130 31.55 3.27 -11.59
N LYS A 131 31.46 3.45 -12.92
CA LYS A 131 32.61 3.68 -13.81
C LYS A 131 32.91 5.16 -14.07
N LYS A 132 32.19 6.07 -13.42
CA LYS A 132 32.33 7.53 -13.54
C LYS A 132 32.71 8.10 -12.19
#